data_AF-A0AAW0KJF9-F1
#
_entry.id   AF-A0AAW0KJF9-F1
#
_cell.length_a   1.000
_cell.length_b   1.000
_cell.length_c   1.000
_cell.angle_alpha   90.00
_cell.angle_beta   90.00
_cell.angle_gamma   90.00
#
_symmetry.space_group_name_H-M   'P 1'
#
loop_
_entity.id
_entity.type
_entity.pdbx_description
1 polymer ?
#
loop_
_entity_poly.entity_id
_entity_poly.type
_entity_poly.pdbx_seq_one_letter_code
_entity_poly.pdbx_strand_id
1 'polypeptide(L)'
;MVLDALIKIKNEVDPTLTFRRSRHEGICGSCAMNIDGCNGLVCLTKIESESSASMITPLPHMFVIKDLVVDMTNFYNQYKSIEPWLKRKNPPETKGKEVLQSKKDRAKLDGIKWLEEGN
;
A
#
# COMPACT_ATOMS: atom_id res chain seq x y z
N MET A 1 -15.55 -6.28 4.94
CA MET A 1 -14.70 -5.26 4.28
C MET A 1 -15.02 -5.22 2.80
N VAL A 2 -14.68 -4.15 2.09
CA VAL A 2 -14.86 -4.05 0.63
C VAL A 2 -14.16 -5.22 -0.09
N LEU A 3 -12.99 -5.64 0.39
CA LEU A 3 -12.29 -6.83 -0.12
C LEU A 3 -13.15 -8.10 -0.10
N ASP A 4 -13.92 -8.33 0.96
CA ASP A 4 -14.75 -9.53 1.09
C ASP A 4 -15.88 -9.53 0.06
N ALA A 5 -16.48 -8.36 -0.22
CA ALA A 5 -17.46 -8.21 -1.28
C ALA A 5 -16.87 -8.48 -2.67
N LEU A 6 -15.67 -7.96 -2.96
CA LEU A 6 -14.99 -8.23 -4.23
C LEU A 6 -14.66 -9.72 -4.40
N ILE A 7 -14.26 -10.40 -3.32
CA ILE A 7 -14.02 -11.85 -3.33
C ILE A 7 -15.33 -12.61 -3.57
N LYS A 8 -16.41 -12.23 -2.88
CA LYS A 8 -17.74 -12.82 -3.06
C LYS A 8 -18.22 -12.68 -4.50
N ILE A 9 -18.12 -11.48 -5.08
CA ILE A 9 -18.47 -11.22 -6.49
C ILE A 9 -17.65 -12.14 -7.41
N LYS A 10 -16.32 -12.19 -7.23
CA LYS A 10 -15.47 -13.04 -8.07
C LYS A 10 -15.82 -14.52 -7.97
N ASN A 11 -16.14 -15.01 -6.79
CA ASN A 11 -16.36 -16.44 -6.58
C ASN A 11 -17.76 -16.90 -6.95
N GLU A 12 -18.77 -16.05 -6.76
CA GLU A 12 -20.19 -16.45 -6.82
C GLU A 12 -20.97 -15.79 -7.95
N VAL A 13 -20.49 -14.66 -8.50
CA VAL A 13 -21.23 -13.85 -9.48
C VAL A 13 -20.50 -13.77 -10.82
N ASP A 14 -19.26 -13.26 -10.83
CA ASP A 14 -18.45 -13.06 -12.03
C ASP A 14 -16.97 -13.44 -11.79
N PRO A 15 -16.56 -14.65 -12.19
CA PRO A 15 -15.18 -15.11 -12.10
C PRO A 15 -14.17 -14.31 -12.93
N THR A 16 -14.61 -13.46 -13.86
CA THR A 16 -13.71 -12.69 -14.73
C THR A 16 -13.15 -11.45 -14.04
N LEU A 17 -13.81 -10.94 -12.99
CA LEU A 17 -13.40 -9.78 -12.19
C LEU A 17 -11.99 -9.96 -11.62
N THR A 18 -11.09 -9.04 -11.92
CA THR A 18 -9.67 -9.13 -11.59
C THR A 18 -9.22 -7.99 -10.67
N PHE A 19 -8.55 -8.33 -9.57
CA PHE A 19 -7.99 -7.37 -8.62
C PHE A 19 -6.85 -7.99 -7.82
N ARG A 20 -5.92 -7.15 -7.33
CA ARG A 20 -4.79 -7.59 -6.50
C ARG A 20 -5.18 -7.65 -5.03
N ARG A 21 -4.74 -8.71 -4.35
CA ARG A 21 -4.91 -8.95 -2.90
C ARG A 21 -3.84 -9.90 -2.40
N SER A 22 -3.52 -9.85 -1.11
CA SER A 22 -2.63 -10.81 -0.47
C SER A 22 -2.88 -10.88 1.04
N ARG A 23 -2.43 -9.86 1.78
CA ARG A 23 -2.63 -9.74 3.23
C ARG A 23 -3.95 -9.00 3.49
N HIS A 24 -4.69 -9.41 4.51
CA HIS A 24 -6.04 -8.92 4.83
C HIS A 24 -6.04 -7.95 6.02
N GLU A 25 -4.86 -7.55 6.48
CA GLU A 25 -4.62 -6.70 7.65
C GLU A 25 -3.92 -5.36 7.29
N GLY A 26 -3.97 -4.96 6.01
CA GLY A 26 -3.49 -3.64 5.58
C GLY A 26 -1.97 -3.46 5.46
N ILE A 27 -1.18 -4.52 5.61
CA ILE A 27 0.28 -4.40 5.66
C ILE A 27 0.97 -4.41 4.28
N CYS A 28 0.45 -5.17 3.32
CA CYS A 28 1.13 -5.38 2.04
C CYS A 28 0.92 -4.26 1.01
N GLY A 29 -0.13 -3.44 1.19
CA GLY A 29 -0.52 -2.40 0.24
C GLY A 29 -1.05 -2.89 -1.12
N SER A 30 -1.16 -4.20 -1.37
CA SER A 30 -1.47 -4.73 -2.70
C SER A 30 -2.89 -4.47 -3.19
N CYS A 31 -3.84 -4.20 -2.28
CA CYS A 31 -5.25 -3.99 -2.59
C CYS A 31 -5.64 -2.49 -2.58
N ALA A 32 -4.69 -1.62 -2.93
CA ALA A 32 -4.95 -0.20 -3.08
C ALA A 32 -5.85 0.07 -4.29
N MET A 33 -6.95 0.78 -4.07
CA MET A 33 -7.96 1.13 -5.06
C MET A 33 -8.56 2.49 -4.71
N ASN A 34 -9.37 3.05 -5.61
CA ASN A 34 -10.19 4.21 -5.31
C ASN A 34 -11.61 3.76 -4.94
N ILE A 35 -12.09 4.23 -3.80
CA ILE A 35 -13.36 3.85 -3.16
C ILE A 35 -14.12 5.15 -2.94
N ASP A 36 -15.21 5.36 -3.69
CA ASP A 36 -16.06 6.56 -3.60
C ASP A 36 -15.27 7.88 -3.75
N GLY A 37 -14.28 7.89 -4.65
CA GLY A 37 -13.41 9.04 -4.90
C GLY A 37 -12.16 9.10 -4.02
N CYS A 38 -12.07 8.30 -2.96
CA CYS A 38 -10.94 8.30 -2.03
C CYS A 38 -10.02 7.08 -2.24
N ASN A 39 -8.71 7.31 -2.31
CA ASN A 39 -7.74 6.22 -2.40
C ASN A 39 -7.59 5.52 -1.04
N GLY A 40 -7.74 4.19 -1.03
CA GLY A 40 -7.68 3.41 0.20
C GLY A 40 -7.36 1.94 -0.03
N LEU A 41 -7.23 1.20 1.08
CA LEU A 41 -7.02 -0.24 1.06
C LEU A 41 -8.35 -0.96 1.26
N VAL A 42 -8.85 -1.66 0.25
CA VAL A 42 -10.16 -2.34 0.34
C VAL A 42 -10.25 -3.40 1.44
N CYS A 43 -9.11 -3.91 1.93
CA CYS A 43 -9.05 -4.83 3.07
C CYS A 43 -9.30 -4.17 4.43
N LEU A 44 -9.13 -2.85 4.54
CA LEU A 44 -9.40 -2.08 5.76
C LEU A 44 -10.68 -1.25 5.66
N THR A 45 -11.22 -1.08 4.45
CA THR A 45 -12.44 -0.30 4.24
C THR A 45 -13.68 -1.12 4.58
N LYS A 46 -14.47 -0.63 5.53
CA LYS A 46 -15.76 -1.21 5.90
C LYS A 46 -16.79 -0.89 4.82
N ILE A 47 -17.75 -1.80 4.62
CA ILE A 47 -18.94 -1.53 3.81
C ILE A 47 -19.97 -0.98 4.78
N GLU A 48 -20.51 0.21 4.49
CA GLU A 48 -21.54 0.82 5.31
C GLU A 48 -22.89 0.17 5.02
N SER A 49 -23.68 -0.12 6.07
CA SER A 49 -24.97 -0.80 5.93
C SER A 49 -26.07 0.08 5.38
N GLU A 50 -25.91 1.40 5.48
CA GLU A 50 -26.92 2.40 5.11
C GLU A 50 -26.52 3.22 3.87
N SER A 51 -25.35 2.95 3.27
CA SER A 51 -24.89 3.72 2.12
C SER A 51 -25.63 3.32 0.84
N SER A 52 -25.72 4.29 -0.08
CA SER A 52 -25.98 4.01 -1.48
C SER A 52 -24.87 3.12 -2.07
N ALA A 53 -25.04 2.70 -3.33
CA ALA A 53 -24.05 1.88 -4.02
C ALA A 53 -22.66 2.55 -3.99
N SER A 54 -21.65 1.84 -3.47
CA SER A 54 -20.25 2.27 -3.52
C SER A 54 -19.65 2.03 -4.90
N MET A 55 -18.89 3.01 -5.38
CA MET A 55 -18.14 2.95 -6.62
C MET A 55 -16.68 2.60 -6.34
N ILE A 56 -16.23 1.46 -6.88
CA ILE A 56 -14.84 1.02 -6.81
C ILE A 56 -14.19 1.20 -8.17
N THR A 57 -13.10 1.96 -8.22
CA THR A 57 -12.31 2.18 -9.44
C THR A 57 -10.83 1.87 -9.20
N PRO A 58 -10.05 1.64 -10.27
CA PRO A 58 -8.60 1.47 -10.16
C PRO A 58 -7.95 2.72 -9.57
N LEU A 59 -6.69 2.62 -9.13
CA LEU A 59 -5.96 3.80 -8.68
C LEU A 59 -5.90 4.86 -9.79
N PRO A 60 -6.20 6.14 -9.47
CA PRO A 60 -6.23 7.20 -10.46
C PRO A 60 -4.82 7.48 -11.01
N HIS A 61 -4.77 8.00 -12.24
CA HIS A 61 -3.53 8.35 -12.94
C HIS A 61 -2.55 7.18 -13.17
N MET A 62 -3.05 5.94 -13.17
CA MET A 62 -2.27 4.77 -13.54
C MET A 62 -2.89 4.08 -14.76
N PHE A 63 -2.05 3.44 -15.58
CA PHE A 63 -2.54 2.63 -16.69
C PHE A 63 -3.19 1.35 -16.16
N VAL A 64 -4.41 1.07 -16.60
CA VAL A 64 -5.15 -0.14 -16.23
C VAL A 64 -4.69 -1.29 -17.12
N ILE A 65 -4.27 -2.40 -16.51
CA ILE A 65 -3.96 -3.65 -17.21
C ILE A 65 -5.25 -4.43 -17.46
N LYS A 66 -6.04 -4.63 -16.39
CA LYS A 66 -7.34 -5.30 -16.44
C LYS A 66 -8.15 -4.97 -15.20
N ASP A 67 -9.42 -4.60 -15.36
CA ASP A 67 -10.36 -4.30 -14.27
C ASP A 67 -9.73 -3.36 -13.22
N LEU A 68 -9.52 -3.82 -11.98
CA LEU A 68 -8.96 -3.05 -10.87
C LEU A 68 -7.43 -3.23 -10.71
N VAL A 69 -6.77 -3.83 -11.71
CA VAL A 69 -5.31 -4.05 -11.73
C VAL A 69 -4.64 -2.98 -12.57
N VAL A 70 -3.77 -2.20 -11.92
CA VAL A 70 -2.97 -1.15 -12.55
C VAL A 70 -1.52 -1.56 -12.78
N ASP A 71 -0.88 -0.92 -13.75
CA ASP A 71 0.56 -1.02 -13.99
C ASP A 71 1.34 -0.22 -12.95
N MET A 72 2.18 -0.92 -12.18
CA MET A 72 3.02 -0.36 -11.12
C MET A 72 4.47 -0.10 -11.56
N THR A 73 4.80 -0.34 -12.84
CA THR A 73 6.16 -0.24 -13.36
C THR A 73 6.76 1.14 -13.12
N ASN A 74 6.02 2.20 -13.43
CA ASN A 74 6.49 3.56 -13.21
C ASN A 74 6.76 3.85 -11.72
N PHE A 75 5.85 3.42 -10.83
CA PHE A 75 6.02 3.57 -9.39
C PHE A 75 7.31 2.89 -8.89
N TYR A 76 7.54 1.63 -9.28
CA TYR A 76 8.74 0.90 -8.86
C TYR A 76 10.03 1.47 -9.45
N ASN A 77 9.99 1.99 -10.68
CA ASN A 77 11.14 2.66 -11.29
C ASN A 77 11.52 3.94 -10.53
N GLN A 78 10.53 4.73 -10.10
CA GLN A 78 10.78 5.90 -9.25
C GLN A 78 11.30 5.50 -7.86
N TYR A 79 10.76 4.44 -7.26
CA TYR A 79 11.29 3.93 -5.98
C TYR A 79 12.73 3.43 -6.10
N LYS A 80 13.10 2.83 -7.23
CA LYS A 80 14.48 2.39 -7.47
C LYS A 80 15.45 3.55 -7.64
N SER A 81 15.02 4.67 -8.21
CA SER A 81 15.90 5.81 -8.53
C SER A 81 16.44 6.53 -7.29
N ILE A 82 15.75 6.44 -6.15
CA ILE A 82 16.23 7.00 -4.86
C ILE A 82 17.26 6.11 -4.17
N GLU A 83 17.57 4.96 -4.76
CA GLU A 83 18.56 4.00 -4.26
C GLU A 83 18.36 3.61 -2.78
N PRO A 84 17.21 2.97 -2.43
CA PRO A 84 16.73 2.82 -1.05
C PRO A 84 17.46 1.69 -0.28
N TRP A 85 18.78 1.80 -0.19
CA TRP A 85 19.65 0.91 0.57
C TRP A 85 20.68 1.71 1.36
N LEU A 86 21.27 1.07 2.37
CA LEU A 86 22.26 1.73 3.21
C LEU A 86 23.56 1.97 2.43
N LYS A 87 23.92 3.24 2.25
CA LYS A 87 25.20 3.66 1.64
C LYS A 87 26.14 4.17 2.73
N ARG A 88 27.38 3.66 2.73
CA ARG A 88 28.43 4.06 3.69
C ARG A 88 29.67 4.52 2.93
N LYS A 89 30.32 5.57 3.43
CA LYS A 89 31.63 6.02 2.92
C LYS A 89 32.75 5.10 3.41
N ASN A 90 32.66 4.64 4.67
CA ASN A 90 33.67 3.82 5.32
C ASN A 90 33.13 2.42 5.64
N PRO A 91 33.96 1.37 5.58
CA PRO A 91 33.58 0.03 6.01
C PRO A 91 33.32 -0.01 7.53
N PRO A 92 32.55 -1.00 8.03
CA PRO A 92 32.35 -1.16 9.46
C PRO A 92 33.68 -1.43 10.17
N GLU A 93 33.88 -0.81 11.34
CA GLU A 93 35.10 -0.96 12.15
C GLU A 93 35.39 -2.41 12.55
N THR A 94 34.34 -3.22 12.73
CA THR A 94 34.47 -4.65 12.99
C THR A 94 33.52 -5.44 12.10
N LYS A 95 34.07 -6.40 11.35
CA LYS A 95 33.30 -7.29 10.48
C LYS A 95 32.40 -8.21 11.32
N GLY A 96 31.13 -8.35 10.93
CA GLY A 96 30.17 -9.23 11.59
C GLY A 96 29.55 -8.68 12.89
N LYS A 97 29.82 -7.42 13.24
CA LYS A 97 29.13 -6.73 14.35
C LYS A 97 28.06 -5.77 13.84
N GLU A 98 27.03 -5.62 14.64
CA GLU A 98 25.99 -4.59 14.46
C GLU A 98 26.58 -3.18 14.61
N VAL A 99 25.92 -2.19 14.03
CA VAL A 99 26.33 -0.78 14.12
C VAL A 99 25.45 -0.08 15.14
N LEU A 100 26.09 0.57 16.12
CA LEU A 100 25.38 1.28 17.17
C LEU A 100 24.52 2.41 16.58
N GLN A 101 23.23 2.38 16.89
CA GLN A 101 22.29 3.46 16.62
C GLN A 101 21.58 3.81 17.93
N SER A 102 21.58 5.10 18.31
CA SER A 102 20.86 5.54 19.51
C SER A 102 19.34 5.43 19.30
N LYS A 103 18.57 5.26 20.38
CA LYS A 103 17.09 5.28 20.30
C LYS A 103 16.58 6.59 19.66
N LYS A 104 17.22 7.71 19.99
CA LYS A 104 16.90 9.03 19.42
C LYS A 104 17.11 9.09 17.91
N ASP A 105 18.17 8.46 17.39
CA ASP A 105 18.42 8.42 15.95
C ASP A 105 17.53 7.44 15.22
N ARG A 106 17.22 6.27 15.81
CA ARG A 106 16.27 5.31 15.25
C ARG A 106 14.87 5.91 15.13
N ALA A 107 14.44 6.70 16.11
CA ALA A 107 13.13 7.36 16.11
C ALA A 107 12.94 8.36 14.96
N LYS A 108 14.02 8.87 14.35
CA LYS A 108 13.94 9.73 13.15
C LYS A 108 13.44 8.97 11.91
N LEU A 109 13.45 7.63 11.94
CA LEU A 109 12.98 6.77 10.86
C LEU A 109 11.55 6.26 11.09
N ASP A 110 10.95 6.60 12.24
CA ASP A 110 9.52 6.38 12.42
C ASP A 110 8.78 7.30 11.43
N GLY A 111 7.74 6.79 10.80
CA GLY A 111 7.06 7.45 9.68
C GLY A 111 6.35 8.75 10.05
N ILE A 112 5.38 9.14 9.23
CA ILE A 112 4.53 10.34 9.37
C ILE A 112 4.11 10.57 10.84
N LYS A 113 4.74 11.56 11.48
CA LYS A 113 4.36 12.19 12.75
C LYS A 113 3.30 13.30 12.58
N TRP A 114 2.62 13.36 11.43
CA TRP A 114 1.65 14.40 11.12
C TRP A 114 0.36 14.34 11.95
N LEU A 115 0.05 13.25 12.64
CA LEU A 115 -1.16 13.14 13.47
C LEU A 115 -0.97 13.64 14.92
N GLU A 116 0.25 13.93 15.36
CA GLU A 116 0.50 14.50 16.69
C GLU A 116 0.72 16.02 16.66
N GLU A 117 1.12 16.57 15.51
CA GLU A 117 1.26 18.02 15.30
C GLU A 117 0.14 18.49 14.37
N GLY A 118 -1.03 18.73 14.96
CA GLY A 118 -2.19 19.23 14.24
C GLY A 118 -1.89 20.55 13.51
N ASN A 119 -1.83 20.48 12.19
CA ASN A 119 -2.12 21.58 11.27
C ASN A 119 -2.70 21.01 9.97
#